data_AF-A0A6V7IRP3-F1
#
_entry.id   AF-A0A6V7IRP3-F1
#
_cell.length_a   1.000
_cell.length_b   1.000
_cell.length_c   1.000
_cell.angle_alpha   90.00
_cell.angle_beta   90.00
_cell.angle_gamma   90.00
#
_symmetry.space_group_name_H-M   'P 1'
#
loop_
_entity.id
_entity.type
_entity.pdbx_description
1 polymer ?
#
loop_
_entity_poly.entity_id
_entity_poly.type
_entity_poly.pdbx_seq_one_letter_code
_entity_poly.pdbx_strand_id
1 'polypeptide(L)'
;TIEEREWFAETLERRLSEPISTETRCQIAAEMLKSQAFDQFLAIKFVSFKRYGGEGAESMMAFFHEFFKLASSSGLEKIVLAMPHRGRLNLLTGMLHFPPEKLFRKLRGLPEFPDDVKATGDVPSHFISSVDLDINNRKLHVSMLYNPSHLEAVNPVSMGKTRGVMQAIKEGGYCEDGKSKWSDKVLNLQVHGDAAYAGQG
;
A
#
# COMPACT_ATOMS: atom_id res chain seq x y z
N THR A 1 -27.65 0.91 2.49
CA THR A 1 -28.99 0.58 3.04
C THR A 1 -29.29 1.43 4.27
N ILE A 2 -30.47 1.33 4.92
CA ILE A 2 -30.71 2.01 6.22
C ILE A 2 -29.76 1.45 7.28
N GLU A 3 -29.60 0.12 7.33
CA GLU A 3 -28.68 -0.58 8.22
C GLU A 3 -27.23 -0.05 8.10
N GLU A 4 -26.70 0.10 6.87
CA GLU A 4 -25.37 0.68 6.66
C GLU A 4 -25.25 2.12 7.18
N ARG A 5 -26.32 2.93 7.04
CA ARG A 5 -26.31 4.33 7.51
C ARG A 5 -26.32 4.41 9.03
N GLU A 6 -27.13 3.60 9.68
CA GLU A 6 -27.20 3.50 11.15
C GLU A 6 -25.88 2.99 11.71
N TRP A 7 -25.34 1.90 11.15
CA TRP A 7 -24.03 1.36 11.53
C TRP A 7 -22.92 2.40 11.36
N PHE A 8 -22.92 3.18 10.28
CA PHE A 8 -21.90 4.20 10.03
C PHE A 8 -21.99 5.33 11.05
N ALA A 9 -23.20 5.85 11.33
CA ALA A 9 -23.40 6.91 12.31
C ALA A 9 -22.94 6.48 13.70
N GLU A 10 -23.41 5.33 14.17
CA GLU A 10 -23.04 4.77 15.48
C GLU A 10 -21.54 4.50 15.58
N THR A 11 -20.94 3.94 14.52
CA THR A 11 -19.52 3.63 14.49
C THR A 11 -18.68 4.90 14.52
N LEU A 12 -19.04 5.92 13.74
CA LEU A 12 -18.32 7.19 13.69
C LEU A 12 -18.37 7.91 15.04
N GLU A 13 -19.57 8.04 15.63
CA GLU A 13 -19.75 8.69 16.94
C GLU A 13 -18.93 8.01 18.03
N ARG A 14 -18.94 6.67 18.07
CA ARG A 14 -18.11 5.90 19.00
C ARG A 14 -16.62 6.14 18.76
N ARG A 15 -16.15 6.04 17.52
CA ARG A 15 -14.72 6.19 17.18
C ARG A 15 -14.17 7.58 17.48
N LEU A 16 -14.98 8.64 17.33
CA LEU A 16 -14.57 10.00 17.67
C LEU A 16 -14.30 10.18 19.17
N SER A 17 -14.91 9.35 20.02
CA SER A 17 -14.71 9.39 21.48
C SER A 17 -13.53 8.55 21.97
N GLU A 18 -12.96 7.67 21.13
CA GLU A 18 -11.87 6.78 21.50
C GLU A 18 -10.52 7.53 21.51
N PRO A 19 -9.82 7.61 22.66
CA PRO A 19 -8.54 8.30 22.71
C PRO A 19 -7.45 7.48 22.01
N ILE A 20 -6.62 8.15 21.20
CA ILE A 20 -5.42 7.56 20.63
C ILE A 20 -4.32 7.58 21.69
N SER A 21 -3.72 6.41 21.98
CA SER A 21 -2.63 6.30 22.94
C SER A 21 -1.42 7.15 22.53
N THR A 22 -0.67 7.66 23.52
CA THR A 22 0.56 8.43 23.26
C THR A 22 1.57 7.62 22.44
N GLU A 23 1.68 6.31 22.69
CA GLU A 23 2.54 5.42 21.92
C GLU A 23 2.16 5.40 20.43
N THR A 24 0.88 5.18 20.12
CA THR A 24 0.40 5.19 18.72
C THR A 24 0.63 6.54 18.06
N ARG A 25 0.43 7.65 18.78
CA ARG A 25 0.73 9.01 18.28
C ARG A 25 2.21 9.17 17.94
N CYS A 26 3.11 8.70 18.79
CA CYS A 26 4.55 8.74 18.54
C CYS A 26 4.96 7.86 17.34
N GLN A 27 4.40 6.64 17.23
CA GLN A 27 4.64 5.75 16.09
C GLN A 27 4.22 6.41 14.77
N ILE A 28 2.99 6.93 14.71
CA ILE A 28 2.46 7.63 13.53
C ILE A 28 3.33 8.85 13.17
N ALA A 29 3.69 9.67 14.17
CA ALA A 29 4.55 10.83 13.94
C ALA A 29 5.93 10.43 13.40
N ALA A 30 6.52 9.35 13.90
CA ALA A 30 7.79 8.84 13.40
C ALA A 30 7.69 8.41 11.93
N GLU A 31 6.61 7.74 11.52
CA GLU A 31 6.41 7.34 10.12
C GLU A 31 6.24 8.53 9.18
N MET A 32 5.50 9.57 9.61
CA MET A 32 5.38 10.81 8.83
C MET A 32 6.71 11.55 8.70
N LEU A 33 7.47 11.66 9.79
CA LEU A 33 8.78 12.32 9.78
C LEU A 33 9.81 11.57 8.92
N LYS A 34 9.83 10.23 8.97
CA LYS A 34 10.66 9.41 8.07
C LYS A 34 10.30 9.68 6.60
N SER A 35 9.01 9.74 6.27
CA SER A 35 8.53 10.04 4.92
C SER A 35 9.01 11.42 4.45
N GLN A 36 8.84 12.46 5.27
CA GLN A 36 9.32 13.81 4.95
C GLN A 36 10.84 13.85 4.77
N ALA A 37 11.59 13.22 5.68
CA ALA A 37 13.06 13.16 5.61
C ALA A 37 13.54 12.43 4.34
N PHE A 38 12.83 11.39 3.91
CA PHE A 38 13.11 10.69 2.66
C PHE A 38 12.94 11.58 1.43
N ASP A 39 11.83 12.33 1.35
CA ASP A 39 11.61 13.28 0.27
C ASP A 39 12.66 14.41 0.27
N GLN A 40 13.00 14.94 1.45
CA GLN A 40 14.07 15.93 1.60
C GLN A 40 15.43 15.38 1.14
N PHE A 41 15.75 14.13 1.49
CA PHE A 41 16.96 13.46 1.05
C PHE A 41 17.01 13.36 -0.48
N LEU A 42 15.93 12.92 -1.12
CA LEU A 42 15.85 12.83 -2.58
C LEU A 42 15.96 14.22 -3.23
N ALA A 43 15.34 15.25 -2.66
CA ALA A 43 15.44 16.61 -3.16
C ALA A 43 16.88 17.14 -3.16
N ILE A 44 17.68 16.80 -2.15
CA ILE A 44 19.08 17.22 -2.03
C ILE A 44 20.00 16.39 -2.94
N LYS A 45 19.83 15.06 -2.96
CA LYS A 45 20.77 14.13 -3.63
C LYS A 45 20.46 13.89 -5.10
N PHE A 46 19.20 14.06 -5.51
CA PHE A 46 18.71 13.76 -6.86
C PHE A 46 17.84 14.91 -7.39
N VAL A 47 18.42 16.11 -7.45
CA VAL A 47 17.72 17.37 -7.75
C VAL A 47 16.92 17.34 -9.07
N SER A 48 17.44 16.66 -10.10
CA SER A 48 16.80 16.58 -11.42
C SER A 48 15.71 15.49 -11.51
N PHE A 49 15.55 14.66 -10.48
CA PHE A 49 14.60 13.56 -10.49
C PHE A 49 13.19 14.00 -10.08
N LYS A 50 12.22 13.76 -10.96
CA LYS A 50 10.79 13.91 -10.66
C LYS A 50 10.31 12.72 -9.83
N ARG A 51 10.28 12.90 -8.50
CA ARG A 51 9.98 11.83 -7.53
C ARG A 51 8.50 11.59 -7.22
N TYR A 52 7.63 12.56 -7.51
CA TYR A 52 6.21 12.49 -7.15
C TYR A 52 5.96 12.18 -5.66
N GLY A 53 6.72 12.88 -4.79
CA GLY A 53 6.78 12.65 -3.35
C GLY A 53 5.47 12.84 -2.61
N GLY A 54 5.50 12.50 -1.31
CA GLY A 54 4.39 12.56 -0.38
C GLY A 54 4.31 13.85 0.43
N GLU A 55 5.17 14.84 0.14
CA GLU A 55 5.18 16.14 0.83
C GLU A 55 3.80 16.82 0.77
N GLY A 56 3.23 17.14 1.94
CA GLY A 56 1.87 17.67 2.10
C GLY A 56 0.76 16.61 2.21
N ALA A 57 1.12 15.32 2.09
CA ALA A 57 0.23 14.17 2.21
C ALA A 57 0.80 13.08 3.14
N GLU A 58 1.75 13.41 4.02
CA GLU A 58 2.46 12.45 4.88
C GLU A 58 1.53 11.68 5.82
N SER A 59 0.36 12.23 6.15
CA SER A 59 -0.68 11.54 6.92
C SER A 59 -1.18 10.26 6.24
N MET A 60 -0.94 10.05 4.94
CA MET A 60 -1.15 8.75 4.29
C MET A 60 -0.33 7.62 4.93
N MET A 61 0.84 7.93 5.49
CA MET A 61 1.64 6.96 6.24
C MET A 61 0.94 6.54 7.53
N ALA A 62 0.22 7.46 8.18
CA ALA A 62 -0.63 7.13 9.33
C ALA A 62 -1.73 6.12 8.94
N PHE A 63 -2.35 6.32 7.77
CA PHE A 63 -3.33 5.38 7.22
C PHE A 63 -2.70 4.00 7.02
N PHE A 64 -1.58 3.88 6.30
CA PHE A 64 -0.96 2.56 6.05
C PHE A 64 -0.50 1.87 7.33
N HIS A 65 0.09 2.62 8.26
CA HIS A 65 0.52 2.11 9.56
C HIS A 65 -0.65 1.49 10.32
N GLU A 66 -1.75 2.24 10.48
CA GLU A 66 -2.90 1.75 11.24
C GLU A 66 -3.67 0.67 10.47
N PHE A 67 -3.81 0.80 9.15
CA PHE A 67 -4.45 -0.19 8.30
C PHE A 67 -3.76 -1.55 8.38
N PHE A 68 -2.43 -1.61 8.29
CA PHE A 68 -1.71 -2.88 8.41
C PHE A 68 -1.82 -3.50 9.81
N LYS A 69 -1.81 -2.67 10.86
CA LYS A 69 -2.05 -3.13 12.25
C LYS A 69 -3.45 -3.72 12.43
N LEU A 70 -4.47 -3.03 11.93
CA LEU A 70 -5.86 -3.50 11.99
C LEU A 70 -6.06 -4.75 11.14
N ALA A 71 -5.52 -4.79 9.92
CA ALA A 71 -5.59 -5.95 9.04
C ALA A 71 -4.98 -7.20 9.67
N SER A 72 -3.77 -7.08 10.23
CA SER A 72 -3.12 -8.18 10.95
C SER A 72 -3.96 -8.65 12.15
N SER A 73 -4.50 -7.70 12.92
CA SER A 73 -5.31 -7.99 14.11
C SER A 73 -6.66 -8.64 13.77
N SER A 74 -7.28 -8.27 12.64
CA SER A 74 -8.53 -8.86 12.14
C SER A 74 -8.34 -10.25 11.52
N GLY A 75 -7.10 -10.71 11.37
CA GLY A 75 -6.79 -12.02 10.81
C GLY A 75 -6.58 -12.03 9.30
N LEU A 76 -6.47 -10.86 8.66
CA LEU A 76 -6.05 -10.79 7.26
C LEU A 76 -4.60 -11.31 7.15
N GLU A 77 -4.39 -12.17 6.15
CA GLU A 77 -3.10 -12.78 5.87
C GLU A 77 -2.44 -12.14 4.64
N LYS A 78 -3.24 -11.59 3.71
CA LYS A 78 -2.75 -11.08 2.42
C LYS A 78 -3.43 -9.80 1.99
N ILE A 79 -2.64 -8.83 1.53
CA ILE A 79 -3.10 -7.61 0.89
C ILE A 79 -2.53 -7.52 -0.52
N VAL A 80 -3.40 -7.33 -1.50
CA VAL A 80 -3.01 -6.97 -2.87
C VAL A 80 -3.21 -5.46 -3.02
N LEU A 81 -2.13 -4.75 -3.26
CA LEU A 81 -2.09 -3.29 -3.29
C LEU A 81 -1.92 -2.75 -4.71
N ALA A 82 -2.83 -1.88 -5.15
CA ALA A 82 -2.68 -1.02 -6.32
C ALA A 82 -2.51 0.43 -5.89
N MET A 83 -1.52 1.11 -6.45
CA MET A 83 -1.18 2.49 -6.07
C MET A 83 -0.55 3.25 -7.24
N PRO A 84 -0.87 4.53 -7.46
CA PRO A 84 -0.22 5.37 -8.46
C PRO A 84 1.14 5.89 -7.95
N HIS A 85 1.63 6.98 -8.51
CA HIS A 85 2.95 7.54 -8.24
C HIS A 85 3.05 8.33 -6.91
N ARG A 86 1.96 8.98 -6.47
CA ARG A 86 1.97 9.91 -5.33
C ARG A 86 2.38 9.21 -4.02
N GLY A 87 3.52 9.59 -3.44
CA GLY A 87 4.00 9.04 -2.17
C GLY A 87 4.37 7.54 -2.23
N ARG A 88 4.44 6.94 -3.42
CA ARG A 88 4.69 5.50 -3.60
C ARG A 88 6.05 5.10 -3.08
N LEU A 89 7.09 5.88 -3.38
CA LEU A 89 8.44 5.61 -2.94
C LEU A 89 8.53 5.68 -1.41
N ASN A 90 7.82 6.61 -0.78
CA ASN A 90 7.72 6.74 0.67
C ASN A 90 7.14 5.48 1.32
N LEU A 91 6.03 4.95 0.78
CA LEU A 91 5.44 3.70 1.26
C LEU A 91 6.39 2.52 1.06
N LEU A 92 6.99 2.42 -0.12
CA LEU A 92 7.91 1.34 -0.48
C LEU A 92 9.10 1.27 0.48
N THR A 93 9.82 2.37 0.66
CA THR A 93 11.04 2.41 1.48
C THR A 93 10.74 2.51 2.97
N GLY A 94 9.61 3.11 3.34
CA GLY A 94 9.23 3.33 4.74
C GLY A 94 8.63 2.09 5.40
N MET A 95 7.76 1.35 4.69
CA MET A 95 6.96 0.27 5.31
C MET A 95 7.02 -1.07 4.56
N LEU A 96 7.36 -1.08 3.27
CA LEU A 96 7.35 -2.32 2.46
C LEU A 96 8.75 -2.90 2.21
N HIS A 97 9.71 -2.55 3.05
CA HIS A 97 11.11 -3.03 3.02
C HIS A 97 11.76 -2.95 1.63
N PHE A 98 11.36 -1.97 0.81
CA PHE A 98 12.00 -1.79 -0.49
C PHE A 98 13.42 -1.26 -0.29
N PRO A 99 14.46 -1.93 -0.82
CA PRO A 99 15.85 -1.52 -0.62
C PRO A 99 16.13 -0.17 -1.29
N PRO A 100 16.45 0.90 -0.54
CA PRO A 100 16.73 2.22 -1.11
C PRO A 100 17.88 2.21 -2.12
N GLU A 101 18.85 1.30 -1.97
CA GLU A 101 19.96 1.11 -2.90
C GLU A 101 19.48 0.76 -4.31
N LYS A 102 18.41 -0.05 -4.43
CA LYS A 102 17.81 -0.39 -5.71
C LYS A 102 17.16 0.83 -6.37
N LEU A 103 16.52 1.69 -5.58
CA LEU A 103 16.03 2.99 -6.07
C LEU A 103 17.21 3.84 -6.56
N PHE A 104 18.22 4.05 -5.74
CA PHE A 104 19.35 4.91 -6.08
C PHE A 104 20.13 4.42 -7.31
N ARG A 105 20.27 3.11 -7.50
CA ARG A 105 20.81 2.51 -8.74
C ARG A 105 20.01 2.98 -9.95
N LYS A 106 18.69 2.87 -9.91
CA LYS A 106 17.83 3.30 -11.00
C LYS A 106 17.90 4.80 -11.26
N LEU A 107 17.98 5.61 -10.19
CA LEU A 107 18.13 7.06 -10.31
C LEU A 107 19.47 7.47 -10.95
N ARG A 108 20.49 6.61 -10.90
CA ARG A 108 21.77 6.80 -11.63
C ARG A 108 21.75 6.25 -13.06
N GLY A 109 20.60 5.80 -13.56
CA GLY A 109 20.46 5.23 -14.90
C GLY A 109 20.92 3.78 -15.02
N LEU A 110 21.15 3.09 -13.90
CA LEU A 110 21.52 1.67 -13.90
C LEU A 110 20.28 0.76 -13.89
N PRO A 111 20.37 -0.47 -14.41
CA PRO A 111 19.30 -1.45 -14.34
C PRO A 111 18.91 -1.81 -12.89
N GLU A 112 17.61 -2.03 -12.68
CA GLU A 112 17.01 -2.51 -11.44
C GLU A 112 17.05 -4.03 -11.28
N PHE A 113 17.48 -4.74 -12.33
CA PHE A 113 17.63 -6.20 -12.36
C PHE A 113 19.11 -6.59 -12.39
N PRO A 114 19.46 -7.83 -11.99
CA PRO A 114 20.76 -8.41 -12.24
C PRO A 114 21.14 -8.41 -13.73
N ASP A 115 22.44 -8.36 -14.02
CA ASP A 115 22.96 -8.19 -15.39
C ASP A 115 22.62 -9.36 -16.34
N ASP A 116 22.33 -10.54 -15.80
CA ASP A 116 21.94 -11.74 -16.55
C ASP A 116 20.44 -11.78 -16.90
N VAL A 117 19.63 -10.86 -16.35
CA VAL A 117 18.20 -10.80 -16.60
C VAL A 117 17.91 -9.99 -17.87
N LYS A 118 17.25 -10.64 -18.84
CA LYS A 118 16.74 -9.98 -20.05
C LYS A 118 15.44 -9.24 -19.74
N ALA A 119 15.54 -8.01 -19.24
CA ALA A 119 14.41 -7.12 -18.98
C ALA A 119 14.68 -5.71 -19.51
N THR A 120 13.65 -5.04 -20.01
CA THR A 120 13.72 -3.64 -20.45
C THR A 120 13.69 -2.65 -19.28
N GLY A 121 13.22 -3.10 -18.12
CA GLY A 121 13.00 -2.23 -16.96
C GLY A 121 11.78 -1.32 -17.09
N ASP A 122 11.58 -0.51 -16.06
CA ASP A 122 10.52 0.50 -15.99
C ASP A 122 10.96 1.71 -15.14
N VAL A 123 10.15 2.77 -15.03
CA VAL A 123 10.47 3.96 -14.24
C VAL A 123 10.29 3.74 -12.72
N PRO A 124 10.98 4.50 -11.85
CA PRO A 124 10.90 4.32 -10.39
C PRO A 124 9.49 4.39 -9.80
N SER A 125 8.60 5.18 -10.40
CA SER A 125 7.20 5.29 -9.98
C SER A 125 6.38 4.02 -10.20
N HIS A 126 6.93 3.00 -10.86
CA HIS A 126 6.29 1.70 -11.11
C HIS A 126 6.92 0.57 -10.29
N PHE A 127 7.93 0.85 -9.45
CA PHE A 127 8.58 -0.14 -8.60
C PHE A 127 7.62 -0.77 -7.60
N ILE A 128 7.79 -2.04 -7.30
CA ILE A 128 6.92 -2.78 -6.39
C ILE A 128 7.70 -3.33 -5.21
N SER A 129 6.96 -3.79 -4.21
CA SER A 129 7.45 -4.73 -3.20
C SER A 129 6.43 -5.84 -2.99
N SER A 130 6.92 -7.03 -2.65
CA SER A 130 6.12 -8.16 -2.20
C SER A 130 6.83 -8.73 -0.97
N VAL A 131 6.27 -8.51 0.20
CA VAL A 131 6.96 -8.71 1.48
C VAL A 131 6.00 -9.26 2.54
N ASP A 132 6.54 -10.07 3.44
CA ASP A 132 5.85 -10.44 4.68
C ASP A 132 6.21 -9.43 5.76
N LEU A 133 5.19 -8.77 6.32
CA LEU A 133 5.34 -7.87 7.47
C LEU A 133 5.01 -8.64 8.74
N ASP A 134 5.91 -8.62 9.72
CA ASP A 134 5.64 -9.15 11.06
C ASP A 134 5.00 -8.05 11.93
N ILE A 135 3.69 -8.16 12.15
CA ILE A 135 2.89 -7.18 12.90
C ILE A 135 2.14 -7.90 14.01
N ASN A 136 2.42 -7.55 15.27
CA ASN A 136 1.81 -8.19 16.45
C ASN A 136 1.95 -9.72 16.46
N ASN A 137 3.15 -10.24 16.11
CA ASN A 137 3.45 -11.67 16.01
C ASN A 137 2.62 -12.44 14.97
N ARG A 138 2.04 -11.73 14.00
CA ARG A 138 1.35 -12.30 12.85
C ARG A 138 2.00 -11.81 11.56
N LYS A 139 2.02 -12.70 10.56
CA LYS A 139 2.55 -12.38 9.24
C LYS A 139 1.43 -11.84 8.36
N LEU A 140 1.65 -10.65 7.82
CA LEU A 140 0.79 -10.01 6.82
C LEU A 140 1.56 -9.87 5.51
N HIS A 141 1.17 -10.63 4.49
CA HIS A 141 1.80 -10.55 3.18
C HIS A 141 1.23 -9.36 2.39
N VAL A 142 2.06 -8.38 2.05
CA VAL A 142 1.66 -7.23 1.23
C VAL A 142 2.34 -7.31 -0.13
N SER A 143 1.53 -7.34 -1.20
CA SER A 143 2.02 -7.44 -2.59
C SER A 143 1.50 -6.27 -3.42
N MET A 144 2.38 -5.32 -3.71
CA MET A 144 2.08 -4.19 -4.59
C MET A 144 2.18 -4.61 -6.05
N LEU A 145 1.23 -4.18 -6.88
CA LEU A 145 1.23 -4.47 -8.31
C LEU A 145 2.10 -3.50 -9.12
N TYR A 146 2.66 -4.05 -10.20
CA TYR A 146 3.21 -3.25 -11.28
C TYR A 146 2.06 -2.53 -11.99
N ASN A 147 2.29 -1.29 -12.40
CA ASN A 147 1.31 -0.49 -13.12
C ASN A 147 2.01 0.37 -14.19
N PRO A 148 1.39 0.60 -15.35
CA PRO A 148 1.85 1.61 -16.28
C PRO A 148 1.57 3.02 -15.73
N SER A 149 2.00 4.04 -16.46
CA SER A 149 1.66 5.45 -16.16
C SER A 149 0.19 5.80 -16.46
N HIS A 150 -0.55 4.93 -17.15
CA HIS A 150 -1.99 5.08 -17.38
C HIS A 150 -2.71 4.88 -16.05
N LEU A 151 -3.13 5.98 -15.43
CA LEU A 151 -3.73 5.99 -14.10
C LEU A 151 -5.00 5.12 -14.09
N GLU A 152 -5.29 4.54 -12.93
CA GLU A 152 -6.44 3.63 -12.69
C GLU A 152 -6.43 2.29 -13.45
N ALA A 153 -5.63 2.13 -14.52
CA ALA A 153 -5.60 0.90 -15.33
C ALA A 153 -5.20 -0.36 -14.52
N VAL A 154 -4.48 -0.21 -13.41
CA VAL A 154 -4.09 -1.32 -12.52
C VAL A 154 -5.22 -1.77 -11.59
N ASN A 155 -6.27 -0.98 -11.40
CA ASN A 155 -7.34 -1.27 -10.45
C ASN A 155 -8.03 -2.61 -10.73
N PRO A 156 -8.55 -2.89 -11.95
CA PRO A 156 -9.15 -4.20 -12.25
C PRO A 156 -8.13 -5.34 -12.23
N VAL A 157 -6.87 -5.07 -12.57
CA VAL A 157 -5.78 -6.07 -12.46
C VAL A 157 -5.58 -6.47 -11.00
N SER A 158 -5.67 -5.50 -10.08
CA SER A 158 -5.57 -5.74 -8.63
C SER A 158 -6.74 -6.55 -8.09
N MET A 159 -7.97 -6.26 -8.54
CA MET A 159 -9.15 -7.05 -8.19
C MET A 159 -9.02 -8.48 -8.71
N GLY A 160 -8.59 -8.65 -9.97
CA GLY A 160 -8.35 -9.96 -10.59
C GLY A 160 -7.29 -10.78 -9.85
N LYS A 161 -6.15 -10.16 -9.50
CA LYS A 161 -5.11 -10.83 -8.69
C LYS A 161 -5.65 -11.20 -7.31
N THR A 162 -6.37 -10.31 -6.64
CA THR A 162 -6.99 -10.58 -5.34
C THR A 162 -7.91 -11.79 -5.42
N ARG A 163 -8.76 -11.83 -6.45
CA ARG A 163 -9.67 -12.94 -6.71
C ARG A 163 -8.93 -14.25 -6.97
N GLY A 164 -7.85 -14.22 -7.75
CA GLY A 164 -7.00 -15.38 -8.00
C GLY A 164 -6.31 -15.88 -6.73
N VAL A 165 -5.88 -14.98 -5.83
CA VAL A 165 -5.32 -15.35 -4.52
C VAL A 165 -6.38 -15.98 -3.64
N MET A 166 -7.59 -15.40 -3.55
CA MET A 166 -8.73 -15.99 -2.82
C MET A 166 -9.05 -17.40 -3.35
N GLN A 167 -9.05 -17.59 -4.67
CA GLN A 167 -9.25 -18.91 -5.28
C GLN A 167 -8.15 -19.90 -4.89
N ALA A 168 -6.88 -19.47 -4.93
CA ALA A 168 -5.75 -20.32 -4.60
C ALA A 168 -5.77 -20.81 -3.14
N ILE A 169 -6.30 -20.01 -2.22
CA ILE A 169 -6.42 -20.36 -0.79
C ILE A 169 -7.82 -20.86 -0.39
N LYS A 170 -8.72 -21.08 -1.36
CA LYS A 170 -10.11 -21.54 -1.16
C LYS A 170 -10.92 -20.65 -0.19
N GLU A 171 -10.83 -19.33 -0.34
CA GLU A 171 -11.57 -18.33 0.45
C GLU A 171 -12.90 -17.93 -0.21
N GLY A 172 -13.87 -17.51 0.61
CA GLY A 172 -15.16 -17.01 0.17
C GLY A 172 -15.93 -18.07 -0.62
N GLY A 173 -16.48 -17.69 -1.77
CA GLY A 173 -17.19 -18.59 -2.67
C GLY A 173 -16.34 -19.65 -3.36
N TYR A 174 -15.03 -19.73 -3.09
CA TYR A 174 -14.19 -20.87 -3.48
C TYR A 174 -14.03 -21.91 -2.36
N CYS A 175 -14.58 -21.63 -1.19
CA CYS A 175 -14.55 -22.52 -0.03
C CYS A 175 -15.63 -23.60 -0.15
N GLU A 176 -15.25 -24.87 -0.09
CA GLU A 176 -16.17 -26.00 -0.27
C GLU A 176 -17.14 -26.18 0.91
N ASP A 177 -16.72 -25.81 2.13
CA ASP A 177 -17.52 -25.99 3.35
C ASP A 177 -18.38 -24.78 3.73
N GLY A 178 -18.31 -23.70 2.93
CA GLY A 178 -19.09 -22.47 3.10
C GLY A 178 -18.76 -21.67 4.36
N LYS A 179 -17.72 -22.03 5.12
CA LYS A 179 -17.36 -21.31 6.37
C LYS A 179 -16.62 -20.02 6.12
N SER A 180 -16.00 -19.87 4.95
CA SER A 180 -15.28 -18.66 4.59
C SER A 180 -16.18 -17.67 3.84
N LYS A 181 -16.12 -16.40 4.25
CA LYS A 181 -16.73 -15.25 3.57
C LYS A 181 -15.71 -14.57 2.67
N TRP A 182 -16.19 -13.68 1.80
CA TRP A 182 -15.31 -12.82 1.02
C TRP A 182 -14.51 -11.91 1.95
N SER A 183 -13.20 -11.85 1.74
CA SER A 183 -12.27 -10.98 2.46
C SER A 183 -12.05 -11.33 3.94
N ASP A 184 -12.17 -12.61 4.30
CA ASP A 184 -11.73 -13.13 5.60
C ASP A 184 -10.21 -13.07 5.77
N LYS A 185 -9.47 -13.37 4.70
CA LYS A 185 -8.00 -13.53 4.72
C LYS A 185 -7.29 -12.64 3.71
N VAL A 186 -7.94 -12.33 2.59
CA VAL A 186 -7.34 -11.57 1.49
C VAL A 186 -8.12 -10.29 1.25
N LEU A 187 -7.43 -9.14 1.21
CA LEU A 187 -8.05 -7.86 0.93
C LEU A 187 -7.38 -7.16 -0.27
N ASN A 188 -8.19 -6.51 -1.11
CA ASN A 188 -7.68 -5.61 -2.14
C ASN A 188 -7.66 -4.18 -1.60
N LEU A 189 -6.51 -3.51 -1.71
CA LEU A 189 -6.36 -2.11 -1.35
C LEU A 189 -6.01 -1.32 -2.62
N GLN A 190 -6.79 -0.28 -2.92
CA GLN A 190 -6.56 0.62 -4.04
C GLN A 190 -6.35 2.04 -3.51
N VAL A 191 -5.32 2.69 -4.04
CA VAL A 191 -4.96 4.08 -3.74
C VAL A 191 -5.13 4.86 -5.02
N HIS A 192 -5.67 6.08 -4.95
CA HIS A 192 -6.02 6.86 -6.13
C HIS A 192 -5.51 8.30 -6.03
N GLY A 193 -5.35 8.94 -7.18
CA GLY A 193 -5.30 10.40 -7.27
C GLY A 193 -6.70 10.95 -7.50
N ASP A 194 -7.04 12.07 -6.87
CA ASP A 194 -8.36 12.71 -6.94
C ASP A 194 -8.85 12.95 -8.37
N ALA A 195 -7.98 13.52 -9.23
CA ALA A 195 -8.34 13.82 -10.61
C ALA A 195 -8.56 12.56 -11.47
N ALA A 196 -7.72 11.54 -11.29
CA ALA A 196 -7.80 10.31 -12.09
C ALA A 196 -8.97 9.43 -11.66
N TYR A 197 -9.25 9.37 -10.35
CA TYR A 197 -10.37 8.62 -9.79
C TYR A 197 -11.72 9.08 -10.38
N ALA A 198 -11.90 10.39 -10.56
CA ALA A 198 -13.12 10.94 -11.15
C ALA A 198 -13.12 10.92 -12.69
N GLY A 199 -11.96 10.83 -13.33
CA GLY A 199 -11.78 11.06 -14.76
C GLY A 199 -11.49 9.81 -15.61
N GLN A 200 -11.23 8.65 -15.00
CA GLN A 200 -11.02 7.39 -15.70
C GLN A 200 -12.24 6.48 -15.51
N GLY A 201 -12.79 5.99 -16.63
CA GLY A 201 -14.01 5.16 -16.65
C GLY A 201 -13.77 3.67 -16.45
#